data_AF-A0A382JB37-F1
#
_entry.id   AF-A0A382JB37-F1
#
_cell.length_a   1.000
_cell.length_b   1.000
_cell.length_c   1.000
_cell.angle_alpha   90.00
_cell.angle_beta   90.00
_cell.angle_gamma   90.00
#
_symmetry.space_group_name_H-M   'P 1'
#
loop_
_entity.id
_entity.type
_entity.pdbx_description
1 polymer ?
#
loop_
_entity_poly.entity_id
_entity_poly.type
_entity_poly.pdbx_seq_one_letter_code
_entity_poly.pdbx_strand_id
1 'polypeptide(L)'
;MGVGDKNIKTIQEKVDAQIVVRGNDMQLDGSEDDIKLIESVVNEMMFTINNKGYVEPEDILTYLASDSNGRPSSLNGSGEEPIILYTHKGSVQARTDGQKKYLDAVNHSDIVFAIGPAGTGKTYQAVAMAVSDLKRKAVDRIIITRPAVEAGERLGFLPGDLKEKVDPYHTPLYDALNDMIPRDK
;
A
#
# COMPACT_ATOMS: atom_id res chain seq x y z
N MET A 1 8.40 23.70 -3.20
CA MET A 1 7.37 23.55 -4.25
C MET A 1 8.07 23.48 -5.58
N GLY A 2 8.22 22.27 -6.12
CA GLY A 2 9.05 21.99 -7.29
C GLY A 2 8.95 20.52 -7.67
N VAL A 3 7.72 20.06 -7.87
CA VAL A 3 7.34 18.75 -8.45
C VAL A 3 5.95 18.85 -9.14
N GLY A 4 5.14 19.89 -8.86
CA GLY A 4 3.79 20.04 -9.42
C GLY A 4 3.70 20.26 -10.93
N ASP A 5 4.69 20.91 -11.55
CA ASP A 5 4.63 21.29 -12.96
C ASP A 5 4.75 20.09 -13.92
N LYS A 6 5.48 19.04 -13.52
CA LYS A 6 5.63 17.84 -14.36
C LYS A 6 4.35 17.01 -14.36
N ASN A 7 3.76 16.80 -13.18
CA ASN A 7 2.58 15.96 -13.02
C ASN A 7 1.36 16.59 -13.71
N ILE A 8 1.18 17.91 -13.58
CA ILE A 8 0.10 18.64 -14.26
C ILE A 8 0.30 18.60 -15.78
N LYS A 9 1.53 18.77 -16.27
CA LYS A 9 1.83 18.65 -17.71
C LYS A 9 1.48 17.26 -18.26
N THR A 10 1.80 16.20 -17.52
CA THR A 10 1.44 14.82 -17.93
C THR A 10 -0.06 14.61 -18.05
N ILE A 11 -0.86 15.25 -17.19
CA ILE A 11 -2.33 15.22 -17.30
C ILE A 11 -2.76 16.02 -18.54
N GLN A 12 -2.24 17.25 -18.72
CA GLN A 12 -2.57 18.10 -19.87
C GLN A 12 -2.20 17.50 -21.24
N GLU A 13 -1.23 16.60 -21.32
CA GLU A 13 -0.89 15.88 -22.55
C GLU A 13 -1.92 14.80 -22.93
N LYS A 14 -2.81 14.43 -22.00
CA LYS A 14 -3.75 13.30 -22.12
C LYS A 14 -5.23 13.72 -22.19
N VAL A 15 -5.55 14.94 -21.79
CA VAL A 15 -6.90 15.52 -21.82
C VAL A 15 -6.90 16.82 -22.61
N ASP A 16 -7.95 17.06 -23.38
CA ASP A 16 -8.18 18.31 -24.13
C ASP A 16 -8.74 19.41 -23.21
N ALA A 17 -8.17 19.56 -22.02
CA ALA A 17 -8.59 20.54 -21.02
C ALA A 17 -7.40 21.38 -20.53
N GLN A 18 -7.65 22.68 -20.36
CA GLN A 18 -6.68 23.62 -19.82
C GLN A 18 -6.72 23.59 -18.29
N ILE A 19 -5.55 23.37 -17.69
CA ILE A 19 -5.36 23.35 -16.23
C ILE A 19 -4.48 24.55 -15.87
N VAL A 20 -4.99 25.41 -14.98
CA VAL A 20 -4.25 26.56 -14.44
C VAL A 20 -4.22 26.48 -12.93
N VAL A 21 -3.03 26.37 -12.35
CA VAL A 21 -2.84 26.32 -10.89
C VAL A 21 -2.27 27.63 -10.38
N ARG A 22 -2.94 28.23 -9.39
CA ARG A 22 -2.54 29.47 -8.72
C ARG A 22 -2.59 29.27 -7.20
N GLY A 23 -1.44 29.00 -6.59
CA GLY A 23 -1.36 28.74 -5.15
C GLY A 23 -2.09 27.44 -4.79
N ASN A 24 -3.17 27.54 -4.03
CA ASN A 24 -4.04 26.41 -3.68
C ASN A 24 -5.28 26.29 -4.58
N ASP A 25 -5.49 27.24 -5.49
CA ASP A 25 -6.63 27.22 -6.39
C ASP A 25 -6.24 26.61 -7.73
N MET A 26 -7.10 25.74 -8.26
CA MET A 26 -6.97 25.13 -9.58
C MET A 26 -8.19 25.46 -10.41
N GLN A 27 -7.96 26.07 -11.56
CA GLN A 27 -8.97 26.37 -12.56
C GLN A 27 -8.86 25.36 -13.70
N LEU A 28 -10.01 24.79 -14.07
CA LEU A 28 -10.16 23.81 -15.13
C LEU A 28 -11.08 24.39 -16.20
N ASP A 29 -10.64 24.37 -17.46
CA ASP A 29 -11.43 24.81 -18.62
C ASP A 29 -11.38 23.73 -19.70
N GLY A 30 -12.51 23.10 -19.99
CA GLY A 30 -12.62 21.92 -20.83
C GLY A 30 -14.04 21.36 -20.87
N SER A 31 -14.20 20.17 -21.46
CA SER A 31 -15.48 19.48 -21.45
C SER A 31 -15.85 19.00 -20.03
N GLU A 32 -17.14 18.82 -19.74
CA GLU A 32 -17.58 18.35 -18.42
C GLU A 32 -17.00 16.98 -18.06
N ASP A 33 -16.80 16.12 -19.07
CA ASP A 33 -16.21 14.80 -18.89
C ASP A 33 -14.71 14.89 -18.58
N ASP A 34 -13.97 15.79 -19.23
CA ASP A 34 -12.55 16.02 -18.94
C ASP A 34 -12.35 16.64 -17.55
N ILE A 35 -13.23 17.57 -17.14
CA ILE A 35 -13.16 18.18 -15.81
C ILE A 35 -13.34 17.11 -14.72
N LYS A 36 -14.34 16.22 -14.86
CA LYS A 36 -14.57 15.11 -13.92
C LYS A 36 -13.38 14.17 -13.86
N LEU A 37 -12.80 13.84 -15.01
CA LEU A 37 -11.61 13.00 -15.10
C LEU A 37 -10.43 13.62 -14.36
N ILE A 38 -10.19 14.92 -14.57
CA ILE A 38 -9.12 15.65 -13.89
C ILE A 38 -9.35 15.68 -12.38
N GLU A 39 -10.57 15.97 -11.91
CA GLU A 39 -10.89 15.97 -10.48
C GLU A 39 -10.65 14.59 -9.83
N SER A 40 -11.06 13.52 -10.50
CA SER A 40 -10.85 12.14 -10.04
C SER A 40 -9.36 11.82 -9.89
N VAL A 41 -8.56 12.11 -10.93
CA VAL A 41 -7.11 11.89 -10.92
C VAL A 41 -6.42 12.74 -9.84
N VAL A 42 -6.79 14.02 -9.71
CA VAL A 42 -6.22 14.90 -8.68
C VAL A 42 -6.55 14.39 -7.27
N ASN A 43 -7.76 13.88 -7.04
CA ASN A 43 -8.13 13.29 -5.77
C ASN A 43 -7.32 12.04 -5.45
N GLU A 44 -7.11 11.15 -6.42
CA GLU A 44 -6.25 9.96 -6.27
C GLU A 44 -4.79 10.33 -6.05
N MET A 45 -4.30 11.37 -6.73
CA MET A 45 -2.96 11.92 -6.49
C MET A 45 -2.85 12.49 -5.07
N MET A 46 -3.83 13.24 -4.60
CA MET A 46 -3.84 13.80 -3.25
C MET A 46 -3.90 12.71 -2.19
N PHE A 47 -4.73 11.68 -2.42
CA PHE A 47 -4.78 10.48 -1.58
C PHE A 47 -3.40 9.81 -1.55
N THR A 48 -2.75 9.68 -2.70
CA THR A 48 -1.44 9.04 -2.82
C THR A 48 -0.34 9.87 -2.20
N ILE A 49 -0.34 11.19 -2.34
CA ILE A 49 0.60 12.09 -1.66
C ILE A 49 0.40 12.01 -0.15
N ASN A 50 -0.85 12.00 0.33
CA ASN A 50 -1.14 11.90 1.76
C ASN A 50 -0.69 10.56 2.36
N ASN A 51 -0.67 9.47 1.59
CA ASN A 51 -0.30 8.14 2.07
C ASN A 51 1.17 7.74 1.77
N LYS A 52 1.73 8.12 0.61
CA LYS A 52 3.09 7.79 0.14
C LYS A 52 4.08 8.95 0.31
N GLY A 53 3.62 10.19 0.45
CA GLY A 53 4.44 11.41 0.51
C GLY A 53 4.87 11.98 -0.85
N TYR A 54 4.67 11.23 -1.94
CA TYR A 54 4.97 11.64 -3.32
C TYR A 54 4.09 10.88 -4.32
N VAL A 55 4.03 11.38 -5.56
CA VAL A 55 3.36 10.74 -6.71
C VAL A 55 4.33 10.73 -7.88
N GLU A 56 4.50 9.57 -8.51
CA GLU A 56 5.31 9.42 -9.71
C GLU A 56 4.45 9.59 -10.97
N PRO A 57 5.04 10.00 -12.10
CA PRO A 57 4.30 10.16 -13.36
C PRO A 57 3.60 8.87 -13.84
N GLU A 58 4.14 7.70 -13.49
CA GLU A 58 3.54 6.40 -13.82
C GLU A 58 2.23 6.15 -13.05
N ASP A 59 2.14 6.60 -11.79
CA ASP A 59 0.91 6.52 -11.00
C ASP A 59 -0.23 7.31 -11.67
N ILE A 60 0.09 8.49 -12.26
CA ILE A 60 -0.87 9.36 -12.96
C ILE A 60 -1.46 8.67 -14.18
N LEU A 61 -0.63 7.95 -14.93
CA LEU A 61 -1.08 7.18 -16.10
C LEU A 61 -2.03 6.06 -15.69
N THR A 62 -1.81 5.43 -14.53
CA THR A 62 -2.74 4.45 -13.97
C THR A 62 -4.08 5.08 -13.62
N TYR A 63 -4.09 6.22 -12.92
CA TYR A 63 -5.34 6.90 -12.54
C TYR A 63 -6.15 7.33 -13.77
N LEU A 64 -5.49 7.88 -14.79
CA LEU A 64 -6.13 8.27 -16.05
C LEU A 64 -6.73 7.06 -16.80
N ALA A 65 -6.08 5.90 -16.74
CA ALA A 65 -6.58 4.68 -17.37
C ALA A 65 -7.81 4.10 -16.64
N SER A 66 -7.84 4.20 -15.30
CA SER A 66 -8.92 3.67 -14.47
C SER A 66 -10.26 4.38 -14.71
N ASP A 67 -10.25 5.68 -15.01
CA ASP A 67 -11.46 6.50 -15.06
C ASP A 67 -12.08 6.61 -16.47
N SER A 68 -11.31 6.34 -17.53
CA SER A 68 -11.84 6.19 -18.91
C SER A 68 -12.87 5.06 -19.07
N ASN A 69 -13.00 4.17 -18.07
CA ASN A 69 -14.00 3.11 -18.00
C ASN A 69 -15.24 3.46 -17.16
N GLY A 70 -15.42 4.74 -16.76
CA GLY A 70 -16.68 5.25 -16.21
C GLY A 70 -17.16 4.55 -14.95
N ARG A 71 -16.24 4.11 -14.08
CA ARG A 71 -16.60 3.59 -12.76
C ARG A 71 -15.94 4.44 -11.70
N PRO A 72 -16.70 4.97 -10.72
CA PRO A 72 -16.08 5.32 -9.45
C PRO A 72 -15.35 4.08 -8.97
N SER A 73 -14.19 4.25 -8.34
CA SER A 73 -13.41 3.21 -7.66
C SER A 73 -14.17 2.62 -6.45
N SER A 74 -15.44 2.25 -6.65
CA SER A 74 -16.03 1.08 -6.02
C SER A 74 -15.19 -0.11 -6.47
N LEU A 75 -14.23 -0.47 -5.62
CA LEU A 75 -13.95 -1.84 -5.22
C LEU A 75 -15.05 -2.77 -5.74
N ASN A 76 -14.86 -3.38 -6.92
CA ASN A 76 -15.42 -4.64 -7.39
C ASN A 76 -15.38 -4.74 -8.92
N GLY A 77 -14.52 -5.65 -9.39
CA GLY A 77 -14.78 -6.42 -10.60
C GLY A 77 -14.19 -5.85 -11.88
N SER A 78 -12.86 -5.97 -12.03
CA SER A 78 -12.17 -6.30 -13.29
C SER A 78 -10.70 -6.62 -12.99
N GLY A 79 -10.35 -7.92 -12.96
CA GLY A 79 -9.00 -8.44 -13.22
C GLY A 79 -7.80 -8.05 -12.35
N GLU A 80 -7.85 -7.00 -11.53
CA GLU A 80 -6.69 -6.49 -10.81
C GLU A 80 -6.62 -7.03 -9.38
N GLU A 81 -5.45 -7.54 -9.00
CA GLU A 81 -5.19 -8.07 -7.67
C GLU A 81 -5.24 -6.93 -6.64
N PRO A 82 -6.05 -7.01 -5.55
CA PRO A 82 -6.18 -5.94 -4.59
C PRO A 82 -4.82 -5.54 -3.99
N ILE A 83 -4.46 -4.27 -4.10
CA ILE A 83 -3.21 -3.75 -3.58
C ILE A 83 -3.37 -3.44 -2.10
N ILE A 84 -2.51 -4.03 -1.28
CA ILE A 84 -2.48 -3.89 0.18
C ILE A 84 -1.60 -2.71 0.59
N LEU A 85 -0.40 -2.64 0.01
CA LEU A 85 0.62 -1.67 0.37
C LEU A 85 1.55 -1.41 -0.81
N TYR A 86 1.88 -0.14 -1.06
CA TYR A 86 2.98 0.23 -1.93
C TYR A 86 4.28 0.37 -1.13
N THR A 87 5.33 -0.25 -1.65
CA THR A 87 6.67 -0.25 -1.06
C THR A 87 7.68 0.29 -2.06
N HIS A 88 8.90 0.55 -1.60
CA HIS A 88 10.02 0.95 -2.47
C HIS A 88 10.50 -0.17 -3.41
N LYS A 89 10.06 -1.42 -3.21
CA LYS A 89 10.35 -2.57 -4.08
C LYS A 89 9.18 -2.96 -5.01
N GLY A 90 8.05 -2.25 -4.92
CA GLY A 90 6.83 -2.57 -5.67
C GLY A 90 5.59 -2.70 -4.77
N SER A 91 4.47 -3.12 -5.36
CA SER A 91 3.20 -3.31 -4.64
C SER A 91 3.09 -4.70 -4.00
N VAL A 92 2.55 -4.74 -2.79
CA VAL A 92 2.10 -5.96 -2.13
C VAL A 92 0.63 -6.16 -2.47
N GLN A 93 0.29 -7.29 -3.06
CA GLN A 93 -1.05 -7.60 -3.58
C GLN A 93 -1.63 -8.89 -2.99
N ALA A 94 -2.95 -8.93 -2.84
CA ALA A 94 -3.71 -10.14 -2.51
C ALA A 94 -3.99 -10.94 -3.80
N ARG A 95 -3.09 -11.85 -4.15
CA ARG A 95 -3.12 -12.58 -5.43
C ARG A 95 -4.16 -13.69 -5.46
N THR A 96 -4.14 -14.55 -4.46
CA THR A 96 -5.01 -15.73 -4.40
C THR A 96 -6.33 -15.40 -3.71
N ASP A 97 -7.37 -16.19 -3.97
CA ASP A 97 -8.68 -16.00 -3.33
C ASP A 97 -8.61 -16.08 -1.80
N GLY A 98 -7.72 -16.91 -1.26
CA GLY A 98 -7.48 -16.98 0.18
C GLY A 98 -6.86 -15.69 0.74
N GLN A 99 -5.98 -15.04 -0.03
CA GLN A 99 -5.38 -13.76 0.33
C GLN A 99 -6.41 -12.63 0.26
N LYS A 100 -7.27 -12.63 -0.77
CA LYS A 100 -8.37 -11.67 -0.90
C LYS A 100 -9.36 -11.79 0.25
N LYS A 101 -9.75 -13.02 0.61
CA LYS A 101 -10.58 -13.30 1.80
C LYS A 101 -9.91 -12.86 3.09
N TYR A 102 -8.59 -13.02 3.20
CA TYR A 102 -7.85 -12.58 4.37
C TYR A 102 -7.86 -11.05 4.51
N LEU A 103 -7.58 -10.33 3.42
CA LEU A 103 -7.67 -8.87 3.37
C LEU A 103 -9.08 -8.37 3.73
N ASP A 104 -10.10 -8.99 3.14
CA ASP A 104 -11.50 -8.66 3.41
C ASP A 104 -11.88 -8.88 4.89
N ALA A 105 -11.43 -9.99 5.49
CA ALA A 105 -11.67 -10.27 6.90
C ALA A 105 -11.04 -9.22 7.83
N VAL A 106 -9.82 -8.75 7.51
CA VAL A 106 -9.13 -7.70 8.30
C VAL A 106 -9.85 -6.37 8.21
N ASN A 107 -10.44 -6.02 7.07
CA ASN A 107 -11.18 -4.77 6.89
C ASN A 107 -12.49 -4.72 7.68
N HIS A 108 -13.08 -5.87 8.01
CA HIS A 108 -14.42 -5.97 8.59
C HIS A 108 -14.46 -6.53 10.02
N SER A 109 -13.32 -6.96 10.58
CA SER A 109 -13.26 -7.61 11.89
C SER A 109 -12.12 -7.06 12.75
N ASP A 110 -12.38 -6.83 14.04
CA ASP A 110 -11.36 -6.36 14.99
C ASP A 110 -10.27 -7.42 15.25
N ILE A 111 -10.62 -8.70 15.17
CA ILE A 111 -9.73 -9.84 15.42
C ILE A 111 -9.87 -10.85 14.28
N VAL A 112 -8.75 -11.19 13.65
CA VAL A 112 -8.70 -12.16 12.55
C VAL A 112 -7.70 -13.27 12.84
N PHE A 113 -8.16 -14.52 12.71
CA PHE A 113 -7.32 -15.71 12.80
C PHE A 113 -7.01 -16.21 11.38
N ALA A 114 -5.76 -16.03 10.94
CA ALA A 114 -5.29 -16.56 9.67
C ALA A 114 -4.64 -17.93 9.84
N ILE A 115 -5.29 -18.99 9.34
CA ILE A 115 -4.80 -20.37 9.40
C ILE A 115 -4.50 -20.86 7.98
N GLY A 116 -3.37 -21.54 7.79
CA GLY A 116 -3.04 -22.14 6.50
C GLY A 116 -1.61 -22.65 6.42
N PRO A 117 -1.26 -23.38 5.35
CA PRO A 117 0.08 -23.95 5.14
C PRO A 117 1.21 -22.91 5.19
N ALA A 118 2.43 -23.34 5.47
CA ALA A 118 3.61 -22.49 5.34
C ALA A 118 3.75 -21.93 3.91
N GLY A 119 4.30 -20.73 3.75
CA GLY A 119 4.50 -20.10 2.43
C GLY A 119 3.28 -19.41 1.81
N THR A 120 2.10 -19.45 2.44
CA THR A 120 0.86 -18.83 1.92
C THR A 120 0.77 -17.30 2.12
N GLY A 121 1.82 -16.66 2.65
CA GLY A 121 1.89 -15.21 2.79
C GLY A 121 1.08 -14.62 3.95
N LYS A 122 0.61 -15.43 4.92
CA LYS A 122 -0.16 -14.98 6.09
C LYS A 122 0.55 -13.87 6.86
N THR A 123 1.80 -14.13 7.26
CA THR A 123 2.63 -13.19 8.02
C THR A 123 2.98 -11.96 7.18
N TYR A 124 3.40 -12.18 5.93
CA TYR A 124 3.81 -11.08 5.05
C TYR A 124 2.66 -10.09 4.78
N GLN A 125 1.46 -10.59 4.46
CA GLN A 125 0.29 -9.72 4.27
C GLN A 125 -0.18 -9.06 5.56
N ALA A 126 -0.09 -9.74 6.71
CA ALA A 126 -0.40 -9.13 8.01
C ALA A 126 0.46 -7.90 8.26
N VAL A 127 1.78 -8.02 8.01
CA VAL A 127 2.71 -6.91 8.14
C VAL A 127 2.39 -5.82 7.12
N ALA A 128 2.09 -6.17 5.87
CA ALA A 128 1.73 -5.19 4.84
C ALA A 128 0.47 -4.39 5.20
N MET A 129 -0.58 -5.06 5.70
CA MET A 129 -1.81 -4.41 6.17
C MET A 129 -1.53 -3.49 7.35
N ALA A 130 -0.78 -3.96 8.36
CA ALA A 130 -0.43 -3.15 9.52
C ALA A 130 0.42 -1.91 9.16
N VAL A 131 1.37 -2.06 8.23
CA VAL A 131 2.18 -0.92 7.73
C VAL A 131 1.32 0.04 6.92
N SER A 132 0.35 -0.46 6.14
CA SER A 132 -0.63 0.37 5.44
C SER A 132 -1.43 1.22 6.43
N ASP A 133 -1.92 0.60 7.52
CA ASP A 133 -2.62 1.29 8.61
C ASP A 133 -1.77 2.35 9.30
N LEU A 134 -0.50 2.05 9.56
CA LEU A 134 0.43 2.99 10.15
C LEU A 134 0.69 4.19 9.22
N LYS A 135 0.89 3.95 7.91
CA LYS A 135 1.14 5.02 6.93
C LYS A 135 -0.06 5.95 6.76
N ARG A 136 -1.27 5.40 6.71
CA ARG A 136 -2.53 6.19 6.63
C ARG A 136 -2.95 6.80 7.97
N LYS A 137 -2.13 6.66 9.02
CA LYS A 137 -2.38 7.14 10.38
C LYS A 137 -3.67 6.60 11.01
N ALA A 138 -4.11 5.41 10.60
CA ALA A 138 -5.22 4.71 11.25
C ALA A 138 -4.80 4.14 12.62
N VAL A 139 -3.50 3.88 12.80
CA VAL A 139 -2.89 3.45 14.06
C VAL A 139 -1.60 4.21 14.33
N ASP A 140 -1.26 4.40 15.60
CA ASP A 140 -0.01 5.09 16.00
C ASP A 140 1.20 4.14 16.12
N ARG A 141 0.94 2.84 16.30
CA ARG A 141 1.98 1.85 16.60
C ARG A 141 1.58 0.45 16.16
N ILE A 142 2.55 -0.29 15.62
CA ILE A 142 2.42 -1.71 15.31
C ILE A 142 3.13 -2.50 16.42
N ILE A 143 2.45 -3.52 16.97
CA ILE A 143 3.05 -4.46 17.93
C ILE A 143 3.09 -5.83 17.27
N ILE A 144 4.28 -6.38 17.10
CA ILE A 144 4.48 -7.72 16.56
C ILE A 144 5.03 -8.60 17.68
N THR A 145 4.36 -9.71 17.93
CA THR A 145 4.81 -10.70 18.90
C THR A 145 4.89 -12.07 18.25
N ARG A 146 5.93 -12.82 18.61
CA ARG A 146 6.04 -14.23 18.31
C ARG A 146 6.20 -14.96 19.65
N PRO A 147 5.31 -15.90 20.00
CA PRO A 147 5.49 -16.66 21.22
C PRO A 147 6.78 -17.48 21.10
N ALA A 148 7.61 -17.43 22.15
CA ALA A 148 8.74 -18.34 22.29
C ALA A 148 8.17 -19.73 22.57
N VAL A 149 8.07 -20.57 21.54
CA VAL A 149 7.61 -21.96 21.68
C VAL A 149 8.76 -22.88 21.36
N GLU A 150 9.21 -23.63 22.37
CA GLU A 150 10.14 -24.75 22.19
C GLU A 150 9.44 -25.84 21.37
N ALA A 151 9.70 -25.86 20.06
CA ALA A 151 9.22 -26.92 19.19
C ALA A 151 10.07 -28.19 19.39
N GLY A 152 9.86 -28.89 20.52
CA GLY A 152 10.25 -30.29 20.69
C GLY A 152 11.71 -30.60 21.04
N GLU A 153 12.65 -29.67 20.91
CA GLU A 153 14.01 -29.82 21.43
C GLU A 153 14.22 -28.84 22.59
N ARG A 154 14.73 -29.33 23.73
CA ARG A 154 15.17 -28.49 24.86
C ARG A 154 15.99 -27.33 24.31
N LEU A 155 15.81 -26.10 24.79
CA LEU A 155 16.71 -24.97 24.51
C LEU A 155 18.18 -25.38 24.75
N GLY A 156 18.81 -25.90 23.71
CA GLY A 156 20.00 -26.72 23.82
C GLY A 156 20.69 -26.70 22.47
N PHE A 157 21.89 -26.13 22.49
CA PHE A 157 22.92 -26.21 21.44
C PHE A 157 22.91 -25.20 20.30
N LEU A 158 22.22 -24.06 20.42
CA LEU A 158 22.76 -22.83 19.80
C LEU A 158 23.76 -22.20 20.79
N PRO A 159 25.08 -22.17 20.51
CA PRO A 159 26.00 -21.38 21.32
C PRO A 159 25.65 -19.91 21.15
N GLY A 160 25.58 -19.17 22.25
CA GLY A 160 25.24 -17.75 22.22
C GLY A 160 24.35 -17.29 23.38
N ASP A 161 24.20 -15.97 23.50
CA ASP A 161 23.31 -15.31 24.46
C ASP A 161 21.82 -15.59 24.14
N LEU A 162 20.92 -15.21 25.05
CA LEU A 162 19.48 -15.40 24.86
C LEU A 162 18.96 -14.70 23.60
N LYS A 163 19.59 -13.59 23.20
CA LYS A 163 19.20 -12.79 22.04
C LYS A 163 19.60 -13.49 20.74
N GLU A 164 20.81 -14.03 20.64
CA GLU A 164 21.30 -14.83 19.50
C GLU A 164 20.44 -16.08 19.25
N LYS A 165 19.79 -16.61 20.29
CA LYS A 165 18.83 -17.72 20.17
C LYS A 165 17.46 -17.28 19.69
N VAL A 166 17.01 -16.07 20.03
CA VAL A 166 15.67 -15.56 19.69
C VAL A 166 15.64 -14.86 18.34
N ASP A 167 16.73 -14.19 17.96
CA ASP A 167 16.86 -13.38 16.75
C ASP A 167 16.47 -14.13 15.46
N PRO A 168 16.84 -15.41 15.23
CA PRO A 168 16.45 -16.15 14.03
C PRO A 168 14.93 -16.29 13.84
N TYR A 169 14.16 -16.24 14.93
CA TYR A 169 12.71 -16.36 14.88
C TYR A 169 12.02 -15.03 14.53
N HIS A 170 12.73 -13.90 14.61
CA HIS A 170 12.19 -12.59 14.22
C HIS A 170 12.64 -12.16 12.83
N THR A 171 13.64 -12.81 12.23
CA THR A 171 14.18 -12.48 10.91
C THR A 171 13.11 -12.32 9.82
N PRO A 172 12.14 -13.24 9.63
CA PRO A 172 11.13 -13.07 8.57
C PRO A 172 10.24 -11.83 8.74
N LEU A 173 10.04 -11.38 9.98
CA LEU A 173 9.28 -10.18 10.29
C LEU A 173 10.09 -8.93 10.01
N TYR A 174 11.37 -8.93 10.40
CA TYR A 174 12.29 -7.83 10.08
C TYR A 174 12.50 -7.69 8.58
N ASP A 175 12.62 -8.78 7.85
CA ASP A 175 12.75 -8.77 6.39
C ASP A 175 11.50 -8.17 5.74
N ALA A 176 10.30 -8.58 6.17
CA ALA A 176 9.05 -8.01 5.67
C ALA A 176 8.94 -6.51 5.98
N LEU A 177 9.31 -6.07 7.19
CA LEU A 177 9.31 -4.65 7.54
C LEU A 177 10.35 -3.86 6.73
N ASN A 178 11.56 -4.38 6.55
CA ASN A 178 12.61 -3.75 5.75
C ASN A 178 12.18 -3.61 4.28
N ASP A 179 11.39 -4.55 3.75
CA ASP A 179 10.84 -4.45 2.40
C ASP A 179 9.80 -3.33 2.28
N MET A 180 9.06 -3.05 3.36
CA MET A 180 7.88 -2.20 3.35
C MET A 180 8.11 -0.76 3.82
N ILE A 181 9.09 -0.58 4.70
CA ILE A 181 9.46 0.69 5.32
C ILE A 181 10.87 1.04 4.82
N PRO A 182 11.03 2.18 4.11
CA PRO A 182 12.36 2.68 3.78
C PRO A 182 13.18 2.86 5.06
N ARG A 183 14.44 2.41 5.06
CA ARG A 183 15.34 2.72 6.19
C ARG A 183 15.54 4.24 6.25
N ASP A 184 15.30 4.81 7.42
CA ASP A 184 15.81 6.15 7.73
C ASP A 184 17.33 6.14 7.53
N LYS A 185 17.83 7.17 6.85
CA LYS A 185 19.25 7.43 6.67
C LYS A 185 19.86 8.01 7.93
#